data_AF-A0A448V049-F1
#
_entry.id   AF-A0A448V049-F1
#
_cell.length_a   1.000
_cell.length_b   1.000
_cell.length_c   1.000
_cell.angle_alpha   90.00
_cell.angle_beta   90.00
_cell.angle_gamma   90.00
#
_symmetry.space_group_name_H-M   'P 1'
#
loop_
_entity.id
_entity.type
_entity.pdbx_description
1 polymer ?
#
loop_
_entity_poly.entity_id
_entity_poly.type
_entity_poly.pdbx_seq_one_letter_code
_entity_poly.pdbx_strand_id
1 'polypeptide(L)'
;MEKLRYVSSETYIEGIIVRLTEASVTIDFKGRMGQLKVPLRYIISDYPLEEGMEIGMLMSMPEVISPDVNEGYQRNIELRRERGLED
;
A
#
# COMPACT_ATOMS: atom_id res chain seq x y z
N MET A 1 -0.33 8.08 -17.23
CA MET A 1 0.14 6.86 -17.93
C MET A 1 1.49 7.05 -18.62
N GLU A 2 1.91 8.27 -18.99
CA GLU A 2 3.13 8.53 -19.78
C GLU A 2 4.49 8.10 -19.17
N LYS A 3 4.53 7.75 -17.87
CA LYS A 3 5.78 7.35 -17.19
C LYS A 3 5.89 5.87 -16.85
N LEU A 4 4.80 5.11 -16.96
CA LEU A 4 4.81 3.67 -16.70
C LEU A 4 5.17 2.94 -17.99
N ARG A 5 6.15 2.05 -17.95
CA ARG A 5 6.58 1.23 -19.10
C ARG A 5 5.76 -0.05 -19.21
N TYR A 6 5.24 -0.56 -18.10
CA TYR A 6 4.47 -1.82 -18.05
C TYR A 6 2.99 -1.58 -17.74
N VAL A 7 2.35 -0.72 -18.54
CA VAL A 7 0.91 -0.45 -18.45
C VAL A 7 0.12 -1.74 -18.73
N SER A 8 -0.99 -1.96 -18.00
CA SER A 8 -1.84 -3.16 -18.08
C SER A 8 -1.22 -4.45 -17.52
N SER A 9 -0.69 -4.38 -16.30
CA SER A 9 -0.10 -5.52 -15.57
C SER A 9 -0.95 -5.94 -14.36
N GLU A 10 -2.25 -5.66 -14.40
CA GLU A 10 -3.15 -5.93 -13.28
C GLU A 10 -3.25 -7.43 -12.99
N THR A 11 -3.05 -7.79 -11.73
CA THR A 11 -3.24 -9.15 -11.23
C THR A 11 -4.28 -9.13 -10.13
N TYR A 12 -5.13 -10.15 -10.08
CA TYR A 12 -6.05 -10.35 -8.96
C TYR A 12 -5.26 -10.82 -7.74
N ILE A 13 -5.37 -10.07 -6.66
CA ILE A 13 -4.69 -10.34 -5.39
C ILE A 13 -5.73 -10.36 -4.28
N GLU A 14 -5.53 -11.29 -3.36
CA GLU A 14 -6.30 -11.40 -2.14
C GLU A 14 -5.45 -11.04 -0.92
N GLY A 15 -6.10 -10.51 0.10
CA GLY A 15 -5.48 -10.20 1.38
C GLY A 15 -6.46 -10.28 2.53
N ILE A 16 -5.95 -10.05 3.73
CA ILE A 16 -6.72 -10.02 4.97
C ILE A 16 -6.48 -8.68 5.66
N ILE A 17 -7.53 -8.05 6.17
CA ILE A 17 -7.38 -6.88 7.04
C ILE A 17 -6.72 -7.33 8.35
N VAL A 18 -5.49 -6.88 8.60
CA VAL A 18 -4.73 -7.24 9.81
C VAL A 18 -4.63 -6.11 10.83
N ARG A 19 -4.98 -4.88 10.42
CA ARG A 19 -5.11 -3.75 11.33
C ARG A 19 -6.15 -2.77 10.83
N LEU A 20 -7.06 -2.36 11.70
CA LEU A 20 -8.03 -1.31 11.43
C LEU A 20 -7.86 -0.16 12.43
N THR A 21 -7.68 1.05 11.92
CA THR A 21 -7.67 2.28 12.73
C THR A 21 -8.74 3.25 12.26
N GLU A 22 -8.95 4.34 12.99
CA GLU A 22 -9.88 5.40 12.61
C GLU A 22 -9.52 6.10 11.28
N ALA A 23 -8.30 5.92 10.78
CA ALA A 23 -7.82 6.60 9.57
C ALA A 23 -7.35 5.66 8.46
N SER A 24 -7.00 4.41 8.78
CA SER A 24 -6.35 3.50 7.84
C SER A 24 -6.67 2.03 8.06
N VAL A 25 -6.53 1.26 6.99
CA VAL A 25 -6.59 -0.19 6.97
C VAL A 25 -5.23 -0.71 6.54
N THR A 26 -4.70 -1.70 7.27
CA THR A 26 -3.55 -2.48 6.83
C THR A 26 -4.03 -3.84 6.34
N ILE A 27 -3.68 -4.16 5.12
CA ILE A 27 -3.97 -5.42 4.44
C ILE A 27 -2.68 -6.24 4.38
N ASP A 28 -2.73 -7.50 4.80
CA ASP A 28 -1.66 -8.47 4.55
C ASP A 28 -2.04 -9.34 3.36
N PHE A 29 -1.17 -9.39 2.35
CA PHE A 29 -1.46 -10.12 1.12
C PHE A 29 -1.19 -11.61 1.30
N LYS A 30 -2.14 -12.43 0.81
CA LYS A 30 -1.97 -13.90 0.78
C LYS A 30 -0.71 -14.25 -0.03
N GLY A 31 -0.04 -15.33 0.34
CA GLY A 31 1.20 -15.75 -0.33
C GLY A 31 2.48 -15.03 0.13
N ARG A 32 2.43 -14.34 1.29
CA ARG A 32 3.59 -13.65 1.90
C ARG A 32 4.15 -12.52 1.03
N MET A 33 3.27 -11.80 0.34
CA MET A 33 3.67 -10.68 -0.52
C MET A 33 3.86 -9.35 0.24
N GLY A 34 3.68 -9.38 1.57
CA GLY A 34 3.83 -8.22 2.44
C GLY A 34 2.51 -7.49 2.69
N GLN A 35 2.63 -6.28 3.22
CA GLN A 35 1.49 -5.49 3.69
C GLN A 35 1.30 -4.20 2.90
N LEU A 36 0.04 -3.78 2.78
CA LEU A 36 -0.36 -2.49 2.23
C LEU A 36 -1.22 -1.73 3.24
N LYS A 37 -0.79 -0.53 3.61
CA LYS A 37 -1.59 0.40 4.44
C LYS A 37 -2.26 1.43 3.53
N VAL A 38 -3.59 1.50 3.55
CA VAL A 38 -4.39 2.45 2.78
C VAL A 38 -5.33 3.25 3.69
N PRO A 39 -5.77 4.45 3.28
CA PRO A 39 -6.83 5.17 3.98
C PRO A 39 -8.17 4.41 3.90
N LEU A 40 -9.05 4.58 4.90
CA LEU A 40 -10.36 3.90 4.92
C LEU A 40 -11.18 4.09 3.64
N ARG A 41 -11.13 5.30 3.06
CA ARG A 41 -11.86 5.64 1.82
C ARG A 41 -11.44 4.85 0.57
N TYR A 42 -10.38 4.04 0.65
CA TYR A 42 -9.94 3.16 -0.44
C TYR A 42 -10.63 1.79 -0.39
N ILE A 43 -11.33 1.47 0.70
CA ILE A 43 -12.04 0.21 0.85
C ILE A 43 -13.52 0.40 0.48
N ILE A 44 -13.99 -0.42 -0.44
CA ILE A 44 -15.40 -0.48 -0.85
C ILE A 44 -16.02 -1.66 -0.12
N SER A 45 -17.05 -1.40 0.68
CA SER A 45 -17.75 -2.42 1.47
C SER A 45 -19.18 -1.97 1.76
N ASP A 46 -20.12 -2.90 1.69
CA ASP A 46 -21.51 -2.70 2.16
C ASP A 46 -21.65 -2.96 3.67
N TYR A 47 -20.56 -3.39 4.31
CA TYR A 47 -20.50 -3.78 5.73
C TYR A 47 -19.51 -2.91 6.51
N PRO A 48 -19.71 -2.74 7.82
CA PRO A 48 -18.65 -2.22 8.70
C PRO A 48 -17.38 -3.06 8.56
N LEU A 49 -16.23 -2.39 8.49
CA LEU A 49 -14.94 -3.07 8.35
C LEU A 49 -14.50 -3.65 9.70
N GLU A 50 -13.91 -4.84 9.67
CA GLU A 50 -13.33 -5.51 10.83
C GLU A 50 -12.00 -6.18 10.47
N GLU A 51 -11.14 -6.38 11.47
CA GLU A 51 -9.94 -7.19 11.32
C GLU A 51 -10.30 -8.67 11.07
N GLY A 52 -9.55 -9.34 10.21
CA GLY A 52 -9.81 -10.71 9.77
C GLY A 52 -10.66 -10.82 8.50
N MET A 53 -11.28 -9.73 8.02
CA MET A 53 -12.04 -9.75 6.77
C MET A 53 -11.12 -9.95 5.56
N GLU A 54 -11.55 -10.78 4.62
CA GLU A 54 -10.87 -10.93 3.33
C GLU A 54 -11.17 -9.76 2.40
N ILE A 55 -10.16 -9.36 1.63
CA ILE A 55 -10.29 -8.35 0.58
C ILE A 55 -9.74 -8.93 -0.72
N GLY A 56 -10.33 -8.52 -1.85
CA GLY A 56 -9.83 -8.80 -3.19
C GLY A 56 -9.64 -7.50 -3.96
N MET A 57 -8.58 -7.42 -4.76
CA MET A 57 -8.36 -6.29 -5.65
C MET A 57 -7.61 -6.66 -6.92
N LEU A 58 -7.81 -5.86 -7.97
CA LEU A 58 -6.92 -5.82 -9.12
C LEU A 58 -5.83 -4.79 -8.85
N MET A 59 -4.58 -5.25 -8.81
CA MET A 59 -3.41 -4.40 -8.57
C MET A 59 -2.37 -4.62 -9.67
N SER A 60 -1.85 -3.52 -10.22
CA SER A 60 -0.64 -3.55 -11.05
C SER A 60 0.62 -3.53 -10.19
N MET A 61 1.68 -4.17 -10.65
CA MET A 61 2.98 -4.14 -9.95
C MET A 61 3.55 -2.71 -9.92
N PRO A 62 4.06 -2.21 -8.77
CA PRO A 62 4.68 -0.88 -8.71
C PRO A 62 5.95 -0.82 -9.58
N GLU A 63 6.09 0.29 -10.33
CA GLU A 63 7.23 0.53 -11.22
C GLU A 63 8.06 1.74 -10.75
N VAL A 64 9.38 1.59 -10.74
CA VAL A 64 10.30 2.72 -10.58
C VAL A 64 10.33 3.54 -11.86
N ILE A 65 9.69 4.69 -11.84
CA ILE A 65 9.49 5.55 -13.03
C ILE A 65 10.68 6.47 -13.36
N SER A 66 11.68 6.57 -12.48
CA SER A 66 12.85 7.43 -12.64
C SER A 66 14.08 6.80 -11.97
N PRO A 67 15.27 6.84 -12.59
CA PRO A 67 16.51 6.40 -11.95
C PRO A 67 17.01 7.40 -10.89
N ASP A 68 16.61 8.67 -10.99
CA ASP A 68 17.06 9.72 -10.08
C ASP A 68 16.33 9.62 -8.73
N VAL A 69 17.10 9.74 -7.64
CA VAL A 69 16.56 9.79 -6.28
C VAL A 69 15.93 11.17 -6.05
N ASN A 70 14.74 11.19 -5.46
CA ASN A 70 14.15 12.45 -4.99
C ASN A 70 14.81 12.86 -3.66
N GLU A 71 15.81 13.75 -3.74
CA GLU A 71 16.62 14.19 -2.59
C GLU A 71 15.77 14.76 -1.44
N GLY A 72 14.70 15.49 -1.75
CA GLY A 72 13.79 16.04 -0.73
C GLY A 72 13.08 14.94 0.06
N TYR A 73 12.61 13.89 -0.62
CA TYR A 73 12.04 12.72 0.04
C TYR A 73 13.08 11.90 0.78
N GLN A 74 14.29 11.72 0.20
CA GLN A 74 15.40 11.04 0.87
C GLN A 74 15.72 11.70 2.21
N ARG A 75 15.84 13.04 2.23
CA ARG A 75 16.10 13.79 3.46
C ARG A 75 14.98 13.61 4.49
N ASN A 76 13.72 13.62 4.05
CA ASN A 76 12.59 13.39 4.94
C ASN A 76 12.59 11.98 5.55
N ILE A 77 12.99 10.96 4.78
CA ILE A 77 13.13 9.58 5.27
C ILE A 77 14.22 9.50 6.36
N GLU A 78 15.39 10.09 6.11
CA GLU A 78 16.47 10.16 7.09
C GLU A 78 16.03 10.83 8.39
N LEU A 79 15.37 11.99 8.29
CA LEU A 79 14.85 12.72 9.45
C LEU A 79 13.82 11.91 10.26
N ARG A 80 12.98 11.10 9.61
CA ARG A 80 12.02 10.22 10.30
C ARG A 80 12.75 9.12 11.06
N ARG A 81 13.78 8.51 10.46
CA ARG A 81 14.62 7.49 11.12
C ARG A 81 15.35 8.04 12.32
N GLU A 82 15.99 9.21 12.19
CA GLU A 82 16.69 9.91 13.29
C GLU A 82 15.75 10.19 14.48
N ARG A 83 14.47 10.42 14.20
CA ARG A 83 13.43 10.68 15.22
C ARG A 83 12.74 9.42 15.74
N GLY A 84 13.08 8.22 15.25
CA GLY A 84 12.42 6.97 15.62
C GLY A 84 10.95 6.90 15.17
N LEU A 85 10.58 7.60 14.09
CA LEU A 85 9.22 7.66 13.56
C LEU A 85 9.03 6.69 12.38
N GLU A 86 9.43 5.44 12.56
CA GLU A 86 9.10 4.36 11.63
C GLU A 86 7.67 3.87 11.94
N ASP A 87 6.80 3.93 10.92
CA ASP A 87 5.38 3.51 11.00
C ASP A 87 5.23 2.00 11.28
#